data_AF-A0A6I9VMU0-F1
#
_entry.id   AF-A0A6I9VMU0-F1
#
_cell.length_a   1.000
_cell.length_b   1.000
_cell.length_c   1.000
_cell.angle_alpha   90.00
_cell.angle_beta   90.00
_cell.angle_gamma   90.00
#
_symmetry.space_group_name_H-M   'P 1'
#
loop_
_entity.id
_entity.type
_entity.pdbx_description
1 polymer ?
#
loop_
_entity_poly.entity_id
_entity_poly.type
_entity_poly.pdbx_seq_one_letter_code
_entity_poly.pdbx_strand_id
1 'polypeptide(L)'
;MKFFTDSIARCAARIGTLSGFERLPNVSFETPLLLIYTKSGSVPHLTKDIFKTVTMEQQMLSVSLSSTILMTDVIKELDTSFADFVSMKEYINFLSIHDPAKTTNSGFQQLDSISIWSRTGRIILSANKYMELVQAYKPDLYVALCDGDTNINSGTKRISKAVLRSKTLLEQCLDIHLHSDVLKSKGILGSVEGGYNLQAREESIGYLKDKPLAGFVIDGLHNNGPDVQNISSKQIKQVVQHTINLLPTDKIRVSLGCWNPVTILDLIELGVDIFDSSYPCVITEQSQALTFMCDHDACENNQHIMSIAEKRYKDDFSPICKNCKCLTCENHTRAYIHHLHHTKEMLCLILLMIHNTHHYLQFFSTIRDNIKNGTFNQLQTKIRLKYATVNSETIAI
;
A
#
# COMPACT_ATOMS: atom_id res chain seq x y z
N MET A 1 18.14 4.81 -8.15
CA MET A 1 17.10 3.83 -8.54
C MET A 1 16.73 4.05 -10.01
N LYS A 2 16.49 2.97 -10.74
CA LYS A 2 16.00 2.99 -12.13
C LYS A 2 14.78 2.08 -12.24
N PHE A 3 13.85 2.45 -13.11
CA PHE A 3 12.68 1.66 -13.44
C PHE A 3 12.64 1.43 -14.95
N PHE A 4 12.40 0.19 -15.34
CA PHE A 4 12.30 -0.23 -16.74
C PHE A 4 11.01 -1.01 -16.93
N THR A 5 10.34 -0.85 -18.06
CA THR A 5 9.10 -1.56 -18.38
C THR A 5 9.28 -2.34 -19.67
N ASP A 6 8.84 -3.60 -19.67
CA ASP A 6 8.82 -4.43 -20.89
C ASP A 6 7.65 -4.04 -21.81
N SER A 7 6.65 -3.34 -21.26
CA SER A 7 5.50 -2.81 -21.99
C SER A 7 5.69 -1.33 -22.33
N ILE A 8 5.48 -0.98 -23.60
CA ILE A 8 5.53 0.41 -24.11
C ILE A 8 4.13 1.07 -24.05
N ALA A 9 3.08 0.30 -23.74
CA ALA A 9 1.71 0.82 -23.68
C ALA A 9 1.47 1.68 -22.43
N ARG A 10 0.79 2.82 -22.60
CA ARG A 10 0.40 3.71 -21.50
C ARG A 10 -0.68 3.11 -20.59
N CYS A 11 -1.53 2.22 -21.14
CA CYS A 11 -2.81 1.75 -20.57
C CYS A 11 -2.94 0.22 -20.64
N ALA A 12 -2.14 -0.49 -19.88
CA ALA A 12 -2.24 -1.93 -19.74
C ALA A 12 -1.53 -2.37 -18.45
N ALA A 13 -1.81 -3.58 -17.99
CA ALA A 13 -0.98 -4.24 -16.99
C ALA A 13 0.47 -4.28 -17.48
N ARG A 14 1.38 -3.74 -16.66
CA ARG A 14 2.80 -3.57 -17.00
C ARG A 14 3.65 -4.47 -16.12
N ILE A 15 4.50 -5.27 -16.76
CA ILE A 15 5.66 -5.85 -16.10
C ILE A 15 6.82 -4.87 -16.23
N GLY A 16 7.41 -4.53 -15.10
CA GLY A 16 8.57 -3.66 -15.02
C GLY A 16 9.51 -4.11 -13.92
N THR A 17 10.72 -3.58 -13.94
CA THR A 17 11.78 -3.91 -12.98
C THR A 17 12.30 -2.64 -12.32
N LEU A 18 12.23 -2.61 -11.00
CA LEU A 18 12.79 -1.57 -10.13
C LEU A 18 14.15 -2.05 -9.59
N SER A 19 15.23 -1.31 -9.85
CA SER A 19 16.59 -1.72 -9.46
C SER A 19 17.52 -0.53 -9.22
N GLY A 20 18.79 -0.79 -8.90
CA GLY A 20 19.81 0.25 -8.75
C GLY A 20 19.57 1.15 -7.53
N PHE A 21 19.19 0.55 -6.41
CA PHE A 21 19.14 1.21 -5.11
C PHE A 21 20.56 1.40 -4.58
N GLU A 22 20.87 2.58 -4.05
CA GLU A 22 22.21 2.87 -3.53
C GLU A 22 22.60 1.93 -2.39
N ARG A 23 21.67 1.66 -1.47
CA ARG A 23 21.95 0.90 -0.25
C ARG A 23 22.02 -0.62 -0.49
N LEU A 24 21.23 -1.12 -1.43
CA LEU A 24 21.18 -2.53 -1.82
C LEU A 24 21.24 -2.64 -3.36
N PRO A 25 22.42 -2.48 -3.98
CA PRO A 25 22.55 -2.34 -5.43
C PRO A 25 22.17 -3.59 -6.23
N ASN A 26 22.28 -4.76 -5.61
CA ASN A 26 21.99 -6.05 -6.24
C ASN A 26 20.51 -6.48 -6.12
N VAL A 27 19.69 -5.68 -5.44
CA VAL A 27 18.27 -5.96 -5.27
C VAL A 27 17.48 -5.39 -6.45
N SER A 28 16.55 -6.20 -6.96
CA SER A 28 15.57 -5.80 -7.97
C SER A 28 14.18 -6.31 -7.62
N PHE A 29 13.15 -5.56 -7.99
CA PHE A 29 11.75 -5.94 -7.78
C PHE A 29 10.98 -5.88 -9.10
N GLU A 30 10.16 -6.89 -9.35
CA GLU A 30 9.22 -6.88 -10.48
C GLU A 30 7.90 -6.18 -10.09
N THR A 31 7.31 -5.44 -11.04
CA THR A 31 5.97 -4.88 -10.93
C THR A 31 4.94 -5.75 -11.68
N PRO A 32 3.66 -5.81 -11.25
CA PRO A 32 3.09 -5.14 -10.07
C PRO A 32 3.71 -5.60 -8.74
N LEU A 33 4.08 -4.63 -7.91
CA LEU A 33 4.82 -4.81 -6.66
C LEU A 33 3.92 -4.52 -5.45
N LEU A 34 4.03 -5.37 -4.44
CA LEU A 34 3.42 -5.16 -3.13
C LEU A 34 4.46 -4.62 -2.15
N LEU A 35 4.16 -3.48 -1.52
CA LEU A 35 4.89 -2.97 -0.37
C LEU A 35 4.36 -3.63 0.88
N ILE A 36 5.24 -4.16 1.72
CA ILE A 36 4.86 -4.72 3.01
C ILE A 36 4.59 -3.58 3.98
N TYR A 37 3.33 -3.41 4.34
CA TYR A 37 2.87 -2.44 5.32
C TYR A 37 3.55 -2.69 6.67
N THR A 38 4.13 -1.61 7.22
CA THR A 38 4.70 -1.61 8.56
C THR A 38 4.05 -0.54 9.42
N LYS A 39 4.02 -0.80 10.72
CA LYS A 39 3.63 0.17 11.73
C LYS A 39 4.84 0.40 12.63
N SER A 40 5.31 1.64 12.68
CA SER A 40 6.52 1.96 13.46
C SER A 40 7.76 1.15 13.01
N GLY A 41 7.83 0.78 11.73
CA GLY A 41 8.97 0.09 11.09
C GLY A 41 8.97 -1.44 11.17
N SER A 42 8.00 -2.04 11.87
CA SER A 42 7.84 -3.51 11.91
C SER A 42 6.53 -3.93 11.26
N VAL A 43 6.52 -5.12 10.66
CA VAL A 43 5.27 -5.73 10.19
C VAL A 43 4.39 -6.00 11.41
N PRO A 44 3.14 -5.52 11.46
CA PRO A 44 2.30 -5.69 12.66
C PRO A 44 2.21 -7.16 13.06
N HIS A 45 2.25 -7.46 14.37
CA HIS A 45 2.21 -8.81 14.94
C HIS A 45 3.38 -9.74 14.63
N LEU A 46 4.26 -9.42 13.68
CA LEU A 46 5.35 -10.29 13.27
C LEU A 46 6.68 -9.73 13.75
N THR A 47 7.45 -10.56 14.45
CA THR A 47 8.87 -10.28 14.62
C THR A 47 9.57 -10.40 13.27
N LYS A 48 10.75 -9.81 13.15
CA LYS A 48 11.58 -9.94 11.96
C LYS A 48 11.84 -11.39 11.57
N ASP A 49 12.11 -12.26 12.54
CA ASP A 49 12.42 -13.67 12.29
C ASP A 49 11.20 -14.42 11.77
N ILE A 50 10.01 -14.16 12.33
CA ILE A 50 8.76 -14.74 11.83
C ILE A 50 8.42 -14.17 10.45
N PHE A 51 8.65 -12.88 10.19
CA PHE A 51 8.44 -12.32 8.87
C PHE A 51 9.32 -12.98 7.79
N LYS A 52 10.57 -13.35 8.12
CA LYS A 52 11.45 -14.11 7.24
C LYS A 52 10.96 -15.52 6.93
N THR A 53 10.12 -16.12 7.78
CA THR A 53 9.51 -17.42 7.47
C THR A 53 8.25 -17.28 6.60
N VAL A 54 7.62 -16.10 6.56
CA VAL A 54 6.47 -15.82 5.67
C VAL A 54 6.89 -15.77 4.21
N THR A 55 8.06 -15.19 3.92
CA THR A 55 8.62 -15.10 2.57
C THR A 55 10.15 -15.09 2.58
N MET A 56 10.74 -15.85 1.66
CA MET A 56 12.19 -15.84 1.41
C MET A 56 12.60 -14.80 0.37
N GLU A 57 11.64 -14.25 -0.38
CA GLU A 57 11.91 -13.24 -1.40
C GLU A 57 12.20 -11.89 -0.74
N GLN A 58 13.11 -11.13 -1.35
CA GLN A 58 13.39 -9.76 -0.95
C GLN A 58 12.13 -8.89 -1.04
N GLN A 59 11.84 -8.10 0.00
CA GLN A 59 10.66 -7.23 0.06
C GLN A 59 11.03 -5.75 0.17
N MET A 60 10.07 -4.89 -0.18
CA MET A 60 10.12 -3.45 0.09
C MET A 60 9.10 -3.12 1.17
N LEU A 61 9.52 -2.40 2.22
CA LEU A 61 8.68 -2.05 3.37
C LEU A 61 8.05 -0.67 3.16
N SER A 62 6.73 -0.59 3.29
CA SER A 62 6.00 0.68 3.37
C SER A 62 6.03 1.19 4.81
N VAL A 63 6.60 2.38 4.98
CA VAL A 63 6.78 3.06 6.26
C VAL A 63 5.99 4.35 6.21
N SER A 64 5.07 4.57 7.15
CA SER A 64 4.32 5.82 7.23
C SER A 64 4.94 6.79 8.22
N LEU A 65 5.01 8.06 7.84
CA LEU A 65 5.47 9.13 8.72
C LEU A 65 4.55 9.26 9.95
N SER A 66 3.24 9.17 9.77
CA SER A 66 2.26 9.17 10.86
C SER A 66 2.57 8.17 11.98
N SER A 67 3.10 6.98 11.65
CA SER A 67 3.41 5.95 12.65
C SER A 67 4.82 6.02 13.23
N THR A 68 5.72 6.78 12.61
CA THR A 68 7.15 6.79 12.94
C THR A 68 7.67 8.14 13.42
N ILE A 69 7.00 9.25 13.13
CA ILE A 69 7.52 10.61 13.36
C ILE A 69 8.09 10.87 14.77
N LEU A 70 7.52 10.23 15.80
CA LEU A 70 7.98 10.35 17.19
C LEU A 70 9.37 9.72 17.44
N MET A 71 9.92 8.98 16.48
CA MET A 71 11.25 8.36 16.55
C MET A 71 12.34 9.28 16.03
N THR A 72 11.98 10.40 15.38
CA THR A 72 12.93 11.25 14.64
C THR A 72 14.05 11.77 15.51
N ASP A 73 13.73 12.28 16.70
CA ASP A 73 14.73 12.90 17.59
C ASP A 73 15.75 11.86 18.08
N VAL A 74 15.27 10.65 18.41
CA VAL A 74 16.13 9.53 18.83
C VAL A 74 17.01 9.05 17.68
N ILE A 75 16.47 8.94 16.46
CA ILE A 75 17.23 8.55 15.27
C ILE A 75 18.35 9.56 14.99
N LYS A 76 18.06 10.86 15.12
CA LYS A 76 19.05 11.95 14.98
C LYS A 76 20.13 11.88 16.06
N GLU A 77 19.74 11.68 17.32
CA GLU A 77 20.68 11.59 18.45
C GLU A 77 21.63 10.40 18.33
N LEU A 78 21.13 9.27 17.84
CA LEU A 78 21.91 8.05 17.63
C LEU A 78 22.74 8.06 16.33
N ASP A 79 22.61 9.08 15.48
CA ASP A 79 23.22 9.18 14.14
C ASP A 79 23.08 7.90 13.29
N THR A 80 21.88 7.32 13.30
CA THR A 80 21.58 6.07 12.58
C THR A 80 20.54 6.31 11.48
N SER A 81 20.43 5.39 10.51
CA SER A 81 19.29 5.40 9.58
C SER A 81 18.03 4.85 10.25
N PHE A 82 16.85 5.18 9.71
CA PHE A 82 15.59 4.58 10.19
C PHE A 82 15.61 3.05 10.05
N ALA A 83 16.11 2.52 8.93
CA ALA A 83 16.15 1.09 8.67
C ALA A 83 17.06 0.35 9.65
N ASP A 84 18.20 0.95 10.03
CA ASP A 84 19.07 0.41 11.07
C ASP A 84 18.42 0.50 12.45
N PHE A 85 17.78 1.61 12.78
CA PHE A 85 17.11 1.83 14.06
C PHE A 85 16.04 0.77 14.35
N VAL A 86 15.22 0.43 13.35
CA VAL A 86 14.19 -0.62 13.48
C VAL A 86 14.70 -2.02 13.14
N SER A 87 16.02 -2.18 12.97
CA SER A 87 16.67 -3.44 12.64
C SER A 87 16.16 -4.12 11.36
N MET A 88 15.77 -3.34 10.35
CA MET A 88 15.26 -3.80 9.04
C MET A 88 16.15 -3.37 7.85
N LYS A 89 17.45 -3.17 8.10
CA LYS A 89 18.42 -2.70 7.10
C LYS A 89 18.64 -3.63 5.91
N GLU A 90 18.18 -4.87 5.93
CA GLU A 90 18.21 -5.72 4.74
C GLU A 90 17.06 -5.43 3.76
N TYR A 91 16.05 -4.64 4.12
CA TYR A 91 14.89 -4.36 3.27
C TYR A 91 14.91 -2.94 2.75
N ILE A 92 14.52 -2.73 1.48
CA ILE A 92 14.30 -1.39 0.92
C ILE A 92 13.13 -0.73 1.63
N ASN A 93 13.21 0.56 1.96
CA ASN A 93 12.13 1.29 2.61
C ASN A 93 11.52 2.37 1.70
N PHE A 94 10.19 2.41 1.70
CA PHE A 94 9.37 3.41 1.01
C PHE A 94 8.66 4.25 2.07
N LEU A 95 8.98 5.54 2.16
CA LEU A 95 8.38 6.45 3.14
C LEU A 95 7.16 7.16 2.56
N SER A 96 5.98 6.83 3.06
CA SER A 96 4.72 7.55 2.81
C SER A 96 4.44 8.59 3.91
N ILE A 97 3.57 9.55 3.62
CA ILE A 97 3.17 10.59 4.59
C ILE A 97 2.17 10.02 5.58
N HIS A 98 1.04 9.53 5.07
CA HIS A 98 -0.06 9.01 5.86
C HIS A 98 0.02 7.49 6.03
N ASP A 99 -0.60 7.00 7.10
CA ASP A 99 -0.77 5.57 7.36
C ASP A 99 -1.97 5.07 6.55
N PRO A 100 -1.77 4.23 5.52
CA PRO A 100 -2.86 3.79 4.64
C PRO A 100 -3.92 2.95 5.39
N ALA A 101 -3.57 2.35 6.53
CA ALA A 101 -4.48 1.55 7.36
C ALA A 101 -5.29 2.39 8.36
N LYS A 102 -5.05 3.71 8.46
CA LYS A 102 -5.78 4.60 9.38
C LYS A 102 -6.46 5.75 8.66
N THR A 103 -7.72 5.97 9.00
CA THR A 103 -8.48 7.12 8.50
C THR A 103 -7.77 8.41 8.88
N THR A 104 -7.50 9.24 7.88
CA THR A 104 -6.89 10.55 8.04
C THR A 104 -7.99 11.57 8.28
N ASN A 105 -7.86 12.35 9.34
CA ASN A 105 -8.84 13.40 9.65
C ASN A 105 -8.76 14.52 8.60
N SER A 106 -9.91 14.86 8.02
CA SER A 106 -10.01 15.84 6.94
C SER A 106 -10.12 17.27 7.46
N GLY A 107 -9.70 18.25 6.65
CA GLY A 107 -10.00 19.67 6.88
C GLY A 107 -9.00 20.44 7.75
N PHE A 108 -7.85 19.85 8.08
CA PHE A 108 -6.84 20.47 8.95
C PHE A 108 -5.58 20.97 8.22
N GLN A 109 -5.58 20.93 6.88
CA GLN A 109 -4.42 21.32 6.08
C GLN A 109 -4.28 22.85 5.99
N GLN A 110 -3.09 23.36 6.26
CA GLN A 110 -2.79 24.79 6.32
C GLN A 110 -2.10 25.26 5.04
N LEU A 111 -1.92 26.57 4.83
CA LEU A 111 -1.50 27.09 3.52
C LEU A 111 -0.16 26.50 3.03
N ASP A 112 0.82 26.40 3.91
CA ASP A 112 2.22 26.05 3.67
C ASP A 112 2.66 24.78 4.43
N SER A 113 1.70 24.03 4.97
CA SER A 113 1.99 22.88 5.82
C SER A 113 0.87 21.84 5.84
N ILE A 114 1.28 20.60 6.12
CA ILE A 114 0.41 19.43 6.19
C ILE A 114 0.28 18.98 7.65
N SER A 115 -0.96 18.78 8.08
CA SER A 115 -1.30 18.10 9.31
C SER A 115 -1.25 16.58 9.11
N ILE A 116 -0.52 15.90 9.98
CA ILE A 116 -0.52 14.45 10.14
C ILE A 116 -0.95 14.08 11.56
N TRP A 117 -1.34 12.83 11.77
CA TRP A 117 -1.78 12.33 13.07
C TRP A 117 -0.86 11.22 13.54
N SER A 118 -0.11 11.51 14.60
CA SER A 118 0.68 10.52 15.32
C SER A 118 -0.15 9.91 16.46
N ARG A 119 0.45 8.95 17.18
CA ARG A 119 -0.16 8.39 18.39
C ARG A 119 -0.41 9.44 19.49
N THR A 120 0.37 10.53 19.53
CA THR A 120 0.23 11.60 20.52
C THR A 120 -0.65 12.77 20.04
N GLY A 121 -1.18 12.69 18.83
CA GLY A 121 -2.06 13.71 18.26
C GLY A 121 -1.53 14.35 16.99
N ARG A 122 -2.12 15.50 16.65
CA ARG A 122 -1.87 16.23 15.40
C ARG A 122 -0.50 16.91 15.41
N ILE A 123 0.26 16.72 14.35
CA ILE A 123 1.54 17.39 14.11
C ILE A 123 1.44 18.13 12.77
N ILE A 124 1.89 19.39 12.76
CA ILE A 124 1.94 20.23 11.56
C ILE A 124 3.37 20.18 10.99
N LEU A 125 3.48 19.95 9.69
CA LEU A 125 4.74 19.80 8.97
C LEU A 125 4.82 20.79 7.81
N SER A 126 5.80 21.68 7.87
CA SER A 126 6.28 22.40 6.68
C SER A 126 7.21 21.51 5.86
N ALA A 127 7.51 21.91 4.62
CA ALA A 127 8.46 21.19 3.78
C ALA A 127 9.85 21.08 4.43
N ASN A 128 10.35 22.15 5.07
CA ASN A 128 11.66 22.14 5.74
C ASN A 128 11.72 21.09 6.85
N LYS A 129 10.73 21.10 7.76
CA LYS A 129 10.68 20.14 8.88
C LYS A 129 10.50 18.70 8.38
N TYR A 130 9.70 18.52 7.33
CA TYR A 130 9.56 17.23 6.67
C TYR A 130 10.89 16.75 6.08
N MET A 131 11.59 17.59 5.33
CA MET A 131 12.85 17.22 4.67
C MET A 131 13.98 16.99 5.66
N GLU A 132 14.07 17.72 6.77
CA GLU A 132 15.00 17.42 7.87
C GLU A 132 14.81 15.99 8.41
N LEU A 133 13.56 15.57 8.52
CA LEU A 133 13.22 14.22 8.96
C LEU A 133 13.60 13.19 7.89
N VAL A 134 13.28 13.45 6.62
CA VAL A 134 13.65 12.56 5.51
C VAL A 134 15.17 12.36 5.45
N GLN A 135 15.97 13.43 5.66
CA GLN A 135 17.43 13.35 5.75
C GLN A 135 17.90 12.47 6.93
N ALA A 136 17.23 12.55 8.08
CA ALA A 136 17.54 11.69 9.22
C ALA A 136 17.17 10.22 8.94
N TYR A 137 16.02 9.97 8.30
CA TYR A 137 15.53 8.63 8.03
C TYR A 137 16.33 7.91 6.94
N LYS A 138 16.84 8.67 5.96
CA LYS A 138 17.59 8.18 4.79
C LYS A 138 16.82 7.11 4.01
N PRO A 139 15.54 7.33 3.64
CA PRO A 139 14.75 6.32 2.94
C PRO A 139 15.30 6.08 1.52
N ASP A 140 15.03 4.90 0.95
CA ASP A 140 15.41 4.57 -0.43
C ASP A 140 14.46 5.23 -1.44
N LEU A 141 13.16 5.28 -1.11
CA LEU A 141 12.16 6.08 -1.80
C LEU A 141 11.26 6.81 -0.81
N TYR A 142 10.74 7.97 -1.20
CA TYR A 142 9.78 8.70 -0.38
C TYR A 142 8.84 9.56 -1.23
N VAL A 143 7.66 9.83 -0.68
CA VAL A 143 6.64 10.69 -1.29
C VAL A 143 6.87 12.13 -0.84
N ALA A 144 7.07 13.06 -1.76
CA ALA A 144 7.16 14.49 -1.44
C ALA A 144 5.91 14.95 -0.67
N LEU A 145 6.07 15.89 0.26
CA LEU A 145 4.97 16.36 1.09
C LEU A 145 3.82 16.91 0.20
N CYS A 146 2.61 16.40 0.40
CA CYS A 146 1.45 16.72 -0.43
C CYS A 146 0.16 16.82 0.40
N ASP A 147 -0.88 17.32 -0.23
CA ASP A 147 -2.24 17.40 0.30
C ASP A 147 -3.17 16.42 -0.40
N GLY A 148 -3.13 15.16 0.05
CA GLY A 148 -4.03 14.09 -0.38
C GLY A 148 -5.41 14.12 0.28
N ASP A 149 -5.76 15.16 1.05
CA ASP A 149 -7.04 15.23 1.78
C ASP A 149 -8.20 15.68 0.85
N THR A 150 -8.46 14.84 -0.15
CA THR A 150 -9.59 14.92 -1.07
C THR A 150 -10.23 13.54 -1.28
N ASN A 151 -11.51 13.54 -1.64
CA ASN A 151 -12.32 12.35 -1.91
C ASN A 151 -13.43 12.70 -2.91
N ILE A 152 -14.32 11.74 -3.20
CA ILE A 152 -15.41 11.91 -4.17
C ILE A 152 -16.38 13.05 -3.81
N ASN A 153 -16.48 13.40 -2.53
CA ASN A 153 -17.37 14.46 -2.03
C ASN A 153 -16.68 15.83 -1.95
N SER A 154 -15.41 15.93 -2.38
CA SER A 154 -14.65 17.18 -2.29
C SER A 154 -15.07 18.17 -3.36
N GLY A 155 -15.49 19.36 -2.95
CA GLY A 155 -15.85 20.44 -3.88
C GLY A 155 -14.64 21.05 -4.59
N THR A 156 -14.87 21.73 -5.72
CA THR A 156 -13.83 22.32 -6.59
C THR A 156 -12.83 23.19 -5.82
N LYS A 157 -13.29 24.03 -4.89
CA LYS A 157 -12.41 24.90 -4.09
C LYS A 157 -11.43 24.10 -3.22
N ARG A 158 -11.85 22.95 -2.67
CA ARG A 158 -10.98 22.07 -1.86
C ARG A 158 -9.94 21.38 -2.73
N ILE A 159 -10.36 20.94 -3.92
CA ILE A 159 -9.51 20.30 -4.92
C ILE A 159 -8.43 21.27 -5.43
N SER A 160 -8.79 22.48 -5.86
CA SER A 160 -7.81 23.47 -6.34
C SER A 160 -6.80 23.84 -5.26
N LYS A 161 -7.22 23.93 -3.99
CA LYS A 161 -6.31 24.15 -2.86
C LYS A 161 -5.34 22.98 -2.65
N ALA A 162 -5.81 21.74 -2.80
CA ALA A 162 -4.94 20.56 -2.70
C ALA A 162 -3.86 20.57 -3.78
N VAL A 163 -4.25 20.80 -5.04
CA VAL A 163 -3.31 20.88 -6.17
C VAL A 163 -2.28 21.99 -5.96
N LEU A 164 -2.73 23.20 -5.62
CA LEU A 164 -1.82 24.34 -5.40
C LEU A 164 -0.84 24.08 -4.25
N ARG A 165 -1.34 23.54 -3.13
CA ARG A 165 -0.51 23.25 -1.95
C ARG A 165 0.53 22.17 -2.24
N SER A 166 0.12 21.07 -2.87
CA SER A 166 1.02 19.99 -3.26
C SER A 166 2.11 20.46 -4.22
N LYS A 167 1.78 21.37 -5.15
CA LYS A 167 2.77 22.02 -6.02
C LYS A 167 3.81 22.80 -5.21
N THR A 168 3.38 23.70 -4.32
CA THR A 168 4.27 24.52 -3.51
C THR A 168 5.18 23.67 -2.62
N LEU A 169 4.62 22.65 -1.96
CA LEU A 169 5.37 21.76 -1.08
C LEU A 169 6.36 20.89 -1.85
N LEU A 170 5.97 20.42 -3.04
CA LEU A 170 6.89 19.68 -3.92
C LEU A 170 8.07 20.54 -4.35
N GLU A 171 7.87 21.81 -4.72
CA GLU A 171 8.97 22.72 -5.09
C GLU A 171 10.02 22.81 -3.99
N GLN A 172 9.57 23.03 -2.76
CA GLN A 172 10.43 23.12 -1.59
C GLN A 172 11.14 21.79 -1.29
N CYS A 173 10.40 20.67 -1.34
CA CYS A 173 10.98 19.35 -1.10
C CYS A 173 12.02 18.98 -2.17
N LEU A 174 11.75 19.31 -3.43
CA LEU A 174 12.62 18.97 -4.55
C LEU A 174 13.89 19.82 -4.57
N ASP A 175 13.79 21.11 -4.22
CA ASP A 175 14.96 21.97 -4.06
C ASP A 175 15.93 21.41 -3.00
N ILE A 176 15.41 21.07 -1.81
CA ILE A 176 16.21 20.45 -0.74
C ILE A 176 16.76 19.08 -1.17
N HIS A 177 15.96 18.26 -1.85
CA HIS A 177 16.38 16.95 -2.35
C HIS A 177 17.61 17.04 -3.27
N LEU A 178 17.58 17.97 -4.24
CA LEU A 178 18.64 18.11 -5.25
C LEU A 178 19.95 18.65 -4.65
N HIS A 179 19.86 19.47 -3.60
CA HIS A 179 21.03 20.06 -2.93
C HIS A 179 21.53 19.23 -1.73
N SER A 180 20.85 18.15 -1.36
CA SER A 180 21.22 17.29 -0.24
C SER A 180 22.08 16.13 -0.70
N ASP A 181 23.32 16.04 -0.21
CA ASP A 181 24.23 14.92 -0.49
C ASP A 181 23.66 13.57 -0.03
N VAL A 182 22.81 13.59 0.99
CA VAL A 182 22.17 12.39 1.56
C VAL A 182 20.99 11.91 0.72
N LEU A 183 20.27 12.84 0.06
CA LEU A 183 19.01 12.55 -0.61
C LEU A 183 19.08 12.51 -2.13
N LYS A 184 20.04 13.19 -2.77
CA LYS A 184 20.12 13.30 -4.25
C LYS A 184 20.21 11.96 -5.00
N SER A 185 20.59 10.88 -4.32
CA SER A 185 20.65 9.51 -4.85
C SER A 185 19.36 8.70 -4.61
N LYS A 186 18.45 9.18 -3.75
CA LYS A 186 17.20 8.53 -3.35
C LYS A 186 16.08 8.81 -4.33
N GLY A 187 15.02 8.00 -4.30
CA GLY A 187 13.86 8.21 -5.16
C GLY A 187 12.81 9.12 -4.53
N ILE A 188 12.67 10.37 -5.01
CA ILE A 188 11.54 11.23 -4.64
C ILE A 188 10.36 11.03 -5.61
N LEU A 189 9.16 10.80 -5.07
CA LEU A 189 7.92 10.69 -5.83
C LEU A 189 7.06 11.94 -5.67
N GLY A 190 6.38 12.34 -6.74
CA GLY A 190 5.39 13.42 -6.71
C GLY A 190 3.97 12.87 -6.66
N SER A 191 3.11 13.44 -5.83
CA SER A 191 1.69 13.05 -5.78
C SER A 191 0.88 13.80 -6.81
N VAL A 192 0.19 13.06 -7.67
CA VAL A 192 -0.86 13.60 -8.53
C VAL A 192 -2.08 13.82 -7.65
N GLU A 193 -2.41 15.07 -7.38
CA GLU A 193 -3.66 15.46 -6.71
C GLU A 193 -4.71 15.87 -7.74
N GLY A 194 -5.88 16.31 -7.28
CA GLY A 194 -6.98 16.75 -8.15
C GLY A 194 -8.31 16.09 -7.84
N GLY A 195 -8.37 15.23 -6.82
CA GLY A 195 -9.61 14.53 -6.46
C GLY A 195 -10.16 13.73 -7.64
N TYR A 196 -11.48 13.81 -7.83
CA TYR A 196 -12.18 13.19 -8.96
C TYR A 196 -12.35 14.16 -10.16
N ASN A 197 -11.70 15.32 -10.13
CA ASN A 197 -11.78 16.32 -11.20
C ASN A 197 -10.66 16.10 -12.22
N LEU A 198 -11.03 15.78 -13.47
CA LEU A 198 -10.07 15.45 -14.53
C LEU A 198 -9.16 16.63 -14.89
N GLN A 199 -9.71 17.84 -15.00
CA GLN A 199 -8.93 19.04 -15.32
C GLN A 199 -7.89 19.37 -14.23
N ALA A 200 -8.25 19.19 -12.96
CA ALA A 200 -7.32 19.37 -11.84
C ALA A 200 -6.21 18.30 -11.85
N ARG A 201 -6.51 17.07 -12.30
CA ARG A 201 -5.49 16.03 -12.53
C ARG A 201 -4.53 16.43 -13.65
N GLU A 202 -5.06 16.94 -14.77
CA GLU A 202 -4.24 17.46 -15.88
C GLU A 202 -3.31 18.58 -15.42
N GLU A 203 -3.82 19.54 -14.63
CA GLU A 203 -3.03 20.62 -14.03
C GLU A 203 -1.89 20.07 -13.15
N SER A 204 -2.22 19.13 -12.26
CA SER A 204 -1.25 18.47 -11.38
C SER A 204 -0.16 17.77 -12.21
N ILE A 205 -0.54 16.97 -13.21
CA ILE A 205 0.40 16.22 -14.05
C ILE A 205 1.26 17.16 -14.90
N GLY A 206 0.67 18.22 -15.46
CA GLY A 206 1.38 19.23 -16.24
C GLY A 206 2.53 19.87 -15.46
N TYR A 207 2.39 19.99 -14.14
CA TYR A 207 3.46 20.46 -13.26
C TYR A 207 4.51 19.39 -12.92
N LEU A 208 4.08 18.14 -12.74
CA LEU A 208 4.90 17.04 -12.24
C LEU A 208 5.78 16.37 -13.31
N LYS A 209 5.26 16.21 -14.52
CA LYS A 209 5.82 15.30 -15.55
C LYS A 209 7.26 15.62 -15.98
N ASP A 210 7.66 16.89 -15.92
CA ASP A 210 8.97 17.38 -16.37
C ASP A 210 9.99 17.49 -15.21
N LYS A 211 9.59 17.11 -13.99
CA LYS A 211 10.45 17.14 -12.81
C LYS A 211 11.30 15.86 -12.73
N PRO A 212 12.50 15.91 -12.14
CA PRO A 212 13.37 14.74 -11.94
C PRO A 212 12.84 13.80 -10.83
N LEU A 213 11.62 13.29 -11.00
CA LEU A 213 10.96 12.39 -10.07
C LEU A 213 11.28 10.92 -10.41
N ALA A 214 11.33 10.10 -9.38
CA ALA A 214 11.40 8.65 -9.49
C ALA A 214 10.08 8.06 -10.02
N GLY A 215 8.96 8.69 -9.69
CA GLY A 215 7.64 8.32 -10.16
C GLY A 215 6.54 9.11 -9.48
N PHE A 216 5.32 8.59 -9.58
CA PHE A 216 4.10 9.32 -9.23
C PHE A 216 3.21 8.51 -8.29
N VAL A 217 2.65 9.18 -7.29
CA VAL A 217 1.59 8.62 -6.45
C VAL A 217 0.25 9.13 -6.97
N ILE A 218 -0.68 8.22 -7.23
CA ILE A 218 -2.06 8.57 -7.59
C ILE A 218 -2.83 8.74 -6.28
N ASP A 219 -2.85 9.97 -5.75
CA ASP A 219 -3.37 10.30 -4.42
C ASP A 219 -4.70 11.08 -4.51
N GLY A 220 -5.32 11.39 -3.37
CA GLY A 220 -6.52 12.23 -3.30
C GLY A 220 -7.80 11.54 -3.76
N LEU A 221 -7.85 10.21 -3.75
CA LEU A 221 -9.05 9.44 -4.09
C LEU A 221 -9.87 9.02 -2.86
N HIS A 222 -9.28 9.12 -1.67
CA HIS A 222 -9.84 8.67 -0.39
C HIS A 222 -9.13 9.30 0.80
N ASN A 223 -9.68 9.12 2.01
CA ASN A 223 -9.06 9.59 3.26
C ASN A 223 -8.26 8.52 4.02
N ASN A 224 -7.72 7.51 3.34
CA ASN A 224 -7.04 6.34 3.93
C ASN A 224 -7.97 5.54 4.86
N GLY A 225 -7.44 4.47 5.46
CA GLY A 225 -8.13 3.68 6.46
C GLY A 225 -8.99 2.55 5.89
N PRO A 226 -9.68 1.81 6.78
CA PRO A 226 -10.42 0.60 6.42
C PRO A 226 -11.51 0.82 5.37
N ASP A 227 -12.10 2.01 5.28
CA ASP A 227 -13.21 2.30 4.36
C ASP A 227 -12.78 2.31 2.89
N VAL A 228 -11.49 2.43 2.61
CA VAL A 228 -10.94 2.36 1.24
C VAL A 228 -11.31 1.04 0.57
N GLN A 229 -11.41 -0.06 1.32
CA GLN A 229 -11.77 -1.36 0.78
C GLN A 229 -13.18 -1.41 0.18
N ASN A 230 -14.05 -0.46 0.56
CA ASN A 230 -15.43 -0.35 0.11
C ASN A 230 -15.58 0.53 -1.15
N ILE A 231 -14.51 1.21 -1.57
CA ILE A 231 -14.53 2.02 -2.79
C ILE A 231 -14.51 1.09 -4.00
N SER A 232 -15.56 1.17 -4.81
CA SER A 232 -15.67 0.36 -6.03
C SER A 232 -14.70 0.87 -7.09
N SER A 233 -14.06 -0.06 -7.81
CA SER A 233 -13.24 0.28 -8.97
C SER A 233 -14.00 1.12 -10.00
N LYS A 234 -15.33 0.92 -10.15
CA LYS A 234 -16.18 1.74 -11.04
C LYS A 234 -16.15 3.23 -10.69
N GLN A 235 -16.04 3.58 -9.41
CA GLN A 235 -16.01 4.98 -8.95
C GLN A 235 -14.70 5.67 -9.35
N ILE A 236 -13.57 4.96 -9.28
CA ILE A 236 -12.24 5.53 -9.52
C ILE A 236 -11.71 5.31 -10.94
N LYS A 237 -12.27 4.37 -11.70
CA LYS A 237 -11.73 3.93 -13.00
C LYS A 237 -11.52 5.08 -13.97
N GLN A 238 -12.49 5.98 -14.11
CA GLN A 238 -12.40 7.10 -15.05
C GLN A 238 -11.24 8.04 -14.71
N VAL A 239 -11.14 8.45 -13.44
CA VAL A 239 -10.12 9.40 -13.00
C VAL A 239 -8.72 8.78 -13.00
N VAL A 240 -8.59 7.52 -12.59
CA VAL A 240 -7.31 6.80 -12.63
C VAL A 240 -6.86 6.56 -14.07
N GLN A 241 -7.74 6.09 -14.96
CA GLN A 241 -7.39 5.87 -16.35
C GLN A 241 -6.92 7.18 -17.00
N HIS A 242 -7.68 8.26 -16.82
CA HIS A 242 -7.32 9.57 -17.36
C HIS A 242 -5.95 10.05 -16.84
N THR A 243 -5.72 9.91 -15.53
CA THR A 243 -4.43 10.24 -14.90
C THR A 243 -3.28 9.45 -15.52
N ILE A 244 -3.41 8.13 -15.60
CA ILE A 244 -2.34 7.25 -16.09
C ILE A 244 -1.99 7.52 -17.56
N ASN A 245 -2.97 7.87 -18.39
CA ASN A 245 -2.76 8.16 -19.81
C ASN A 245 -1.82 9.35 -20.07
N LEU A 246 -1.74 10.25 -19.09
CA LEU A 246 -0.96 11.48 -19.15
C LEU A 246 0.41 11.34 -18.46
N LEU A 247 0.61 10.30 -17.65
CA LEU A 247 1.86 10.06 -16.93
C LEU A 247 2.93 9.42 -17.84
N PRO A 248 4.21 9.82 -17.69
CA PRO A 248 5.33 9.13 -18.31
C PRO A 248 5.32 7.62 -18.06
N THR A 249 5.71 6.84 -19.07
CA THR A 249 5.70 5.36 -19.00
C THR A 249 6.94 4.78 -18.35
N ASP A 250 8.05 5.50 -18.37
CA ASP A 250 9.37 5.16 -17.82
C ASP A 250 9.47 5.40 -16.31
N LYS A 251 8.36 5.74 -15.65
CA LYS A 251 8.29 6.08 -14.23
C LYS A 251 7.30 5.17 -13.51
N ILE A 252 7.58 4.87 -12.25
CA ILE A 252 6.69 4.06 -11.40
C ILE A 252 5.40 4.81 -11.09
N ARG A 253 4.29 4.08 -11.03
CA ARG A 253 2.98 4.58 -10.64
C ARG A 253 2.51 3.86 -9.38
N VAL A 254 2.28 4.59 -8.31
CA VAL A 254 1.98 4.06 -6.98
C VAL A 254 0.55 4.41 -6.57
N SER A 255 -0.20 3.45 -6.05
CA SER A 255 -1.49 3.69 -5.40
C SER A 255 -1.49 3.02 -4.02
N LEU A 256 -1.43 3.84 -2.98
CA LEU A 256 -1.47 3.37 -1.60
C LEU A 256 -2.92 3.37 -1.10
N GLY A 257 -3.23 2.50 -0.14
CA GLY A 257 -4.54 2.38 0.47
C GLY A 257 -4.98 0.92 0.67
N CYS A 258 -5.97 0.73 1.55
CA CYS A 258 -6.56 -0.58 1.86
C CYS A 258 -7.45 -1.11 0.72
N TRP A 259 -6.95 -1.10 -0.52
CA TRP A 259 -7.69 -1.55 -1.69
C TRP A 259 -7.97 -3.05 -1.60
N ASN A 260 -9.23 -3.43 -1.86
CA ASN A 260 -9.57 -4.85 -1.97
C ASN A 260 -8.94 -5.47 -3.25
N PRO A 261 -8.79 -6.81 -3.32
CA PRO A 261 -8.20 -7.51 -4.47
C PRO A 261 -8.83 -7.22 -5.82
N VAL A 262 -10.15 -7.02 -5.89
CA VAL A 262 -10.84 -6.72 -7.16
C VAL A 262 -10.39 -5.35 -7.67
N THR A 263 -10.36 -4.34 -6.78
CA THR A 263 -9.90 -2.99 -7.13
C THR A 263 -8.41 -2.98 -7.47
N ILE A 264 -7.57 -3.75 -6.79
CA ILE A 264 -6.15 -3.92 -7.15
C ILE A 264 -6.00 -4.40 -8.59
N LEU A 265 -6.70 -5.48 -8.98
CA LEU A 265 -6.61 -6.02 -10.35
C LEU A 265 -7.05 -5.00 -11.39
N ASP A 266 -8.10 -4.24 -11.10
CA ASP A 266 -8.59 -3.20 -12.00
C ASP A 266 -7.56 -2.07 -12.13
N LEU A 267 -6.95 -1.62 -11.04
CA LEU A 267 -5.91 -0.59 -11.08
C LEU A 267 -4.63 -1.07 -11.80
N ILE A 268 -4.28 -2.34 -11.65
CA ILE A 268 -3.18 -2.98 -12.40
C ILE A 268 -3.50 -2.98 -13.90
N GLU A 269 -4.73 -3.33 -14.30
CA GLU A 269 -5.18 -3.28 -15.70
C GLU A 269 -5.00 -1.88 -16.30
N LEU A 270 -5.28 -0.83 -15.51
CA LEU A 270 -5.09 0.57 -15.94
C LEU A 270 -3.61 0.96 -16.04
N GLY A 271 -2.70 0.21 -15.41
CA GLY A 271 -1.25 0.41 -15.46
C GLY A 271 -0.63 1.02 -14.21
N VAL A 272 -1.22 0.79 -13.02
CA VAL A 272 -0.58 1.07 -11.72
C VAL A 272 0.44 -0.03 -11.40
N ASP A 273 1.63 0.36 -10.93
CA ASP A 273 2.77 -0.53 -10.77
C ASP A 273 2.99 -0.99 -9.31
N ILE A 274 2.63 -0.17 -8.30
CA ILE A 274 2.95 -0.44 -6.89
C ILE A 274 1.75 -0.17 -5.97
N PHE A 275 1.53 -1.08 -5.02
CA PHE A 275 0.48 -1.03 -3.98
C PHE A 275 1.04 -1.42 -2.63
N ASP A 276 0.29 -1.25 -1.52
CA ASP A 276 0.72 -1.68 -0.19
C ASP A 276 -0.17 -2.77 0.43
N SER A 277 0.35 -3.44 1.46
CA SER A 277 -0.32 -4.55 2.16
C SER A 277 -1.11 -4.10 3.39
N SER A 278 -1.63 -2.88 3.43
CA SER A 278 -2.51 -2.42 4.52
C SER A 278 -3.85 -3.17 4.56
N TYR A 279 -4.38 -3.60 3.42
CA TYR A 279 -5.60 -4.41 3.36
C TYR A 279 -5.50 -5.72 4.19
N PRO A 280 -4.49 -6.59 3.99
CA PRO A 280 -4.24 -7.74 4.87
C PRO A 280 -4.16 -7.40 6.37
N CYS A 281 -3.57 -6.26 6.71
CA CYS A 281 -3.51 -5.81 8.11
C CYS A 281 -4.90 -5.48 8.65
N VAL A 282 -5.70 -4.71 7.92
CA VAL A 282 -7.07 -4.35 8.34
C VAL A 282 -7.94 -5.59 8.50
N ILE A 283 -7.86 -6.54 7.56
CA ILE A 283 -8.59 -7.82 7.66
C ILE A 283 -8.15 -8.62 8.89
N THR A 284 -6.84 -8.65 9.18
CA THR A 284 -6.32 -9.30 10.40
C THR A 284 -6.87 -8.67 11.67
N GLU A 285 -6.87 -7.33 11.78
CA GLU A 285 -7.41 -6.62 12.95
C GLU A 285 -8.93 -6.87 13.14
N GLN A 286 -9.63 -7.26 12.08
CA GLN A 286 -11.04 -7.68 12.13
C GLN A 286 -11.22 -9.16 12.49
N SER A 287 -10.14 -9.87 12.87
CA SER A 287 -10.12 -11.32 13.15
C SER A 287 -10.60 -12.16 11.97
N GLN A 288 -10.22 -11.74 10.77
CA GLN A 288 -10.58 -12.37 9.52
C GLN A 288 -9.36 -12.94 8.78
N ALA A 289 -9.60 -13.99 8.00
CA ALA A 289 -8.61 -14.61 7.13
C ALA A 289 -9.00 -14.44 5.66
N LEU A 290 -8.02 -14.10 4.82
CA LEU A 290 -8.18 -14.02 3.37
C LEU A 290 -8.27 -15.44 2.77
N THR A 291 -9.29 -15.68 1.96
CA THR A 291 -9.55 -17.00 1.34
C THR A 291 -9.81 -16.93 -0.15
N PHE A 292 -9.68 -15.75 -0.77
CA PHE A 292 -10.05 -15.53 -2.17
C PHE A 292 -9.16 -16.28 -3.19
N MET A 293 -7.94 -16.68 -2.82
CA MET A 293 -7.07 -17.58 -3.60
C MET A 293 -7.15 -19.06 -3.19
N CYS A 294 -8.01 -19.41 -2.22
CA CYS A 294 -8.08 -20.77 -1.69
C CYS A 294 -9.02 -21.60 -2.57
N ASP A 295 -8.46 -22.14 -3.65
CA ASP A 295 -9.17 -23.10 -4.49
C ASP A 295 -8.97 -24.53 -3.99
N HIS A 296 -9.95 -25.38 -4.31
CA HIS A 296 -10.26 -26.67 -3.70
C HIS A 296 -11.07 -26.58 -2.41
N ASP A 297 -12.33 -26.19 -2.56
CA ASP A 297 -13.39 -27.08 -2.08
C ASP A 297 -14.43 -27.20 -3.19
N ALA A 298 -14.83 -28.44 -3.49
CA ALA A 298 -16.10 -28.75 -4.15
C ALA A 298 -17.31 -28.48 -3.21
N CYS A 299 -17.09 -27.68 -2.18
CA CYS A 299 -18.09 -27.24 -1.22
C CYS A 299 -18.47 -25.81 -1.58
N GLU A 300 -19.76 -25.53 -1.49
CA GLU A 300 -20.49 -24.35 -1.92
C GLU A 300 -20.06 -23.01 -1.27
N ASN A 301 -18.91 -22.95 -0.59
CA ASN A 301 -18.40 -21.75 0.08
C ASN A 301 -17.59 -20.86 -0.88
N ASN A 302 -18.31 -20.06 -1.68
CA ASN A 302 -17.75 -18.96 -2.48
C ASN A 302 -17.39 -17.73 -1.62
N GLN A 303 -16.56 -17.91 -0.60
CA GLN A 303 -16.20 -16.84 0.34
C GLN A 303 -14.78 -16.32 0.08
N HIS A 304 -14.65 -15.00 -0.06
CA HIS A 304 -13.36 -14.31 -0.23
C HIS A 304 -12.65 -14.01 1.09
N ILE A 305 -13.41 -13.98 2.19
CA ILE A 305 -12.95 -13.75 3.56
C ILE A 305 -13.66 -14.75 4.48
N MET A 306 -12.93 -15.21 5.49
CA MET A 306 -13.42 -16.04 6.59
C MET A 306 -13.36 -15.25 7.89
N SER A 307 -14.49 -15.06 8.58
CA SER A 307 -14.49 -14.51 9.94
C SER A 307 -14.32 -15.61 10.96
N ILE A 308 -13.18 -15.63 11.64
CA ILE A 308 -12.86 -16.68 12.61
C ILE A 308 -13.80 -16.66 13.81
N ALA A 309 -14.51 -15.56 14.07
CA ALA A 309 -15.52 -15.46 15.11
C ALA A 309 -16.79 -16.31 14.84
N GLU A 310 -17.00 -16.78 13.62
CA GLU A 310 -18.21 -17.52 13.27
C GLU A 310 -18.26 -18.91 13.94
N LYS A 311 -19.41 -19.25 14.54
CA LYS A 311 -19.61 -20.50 15.30
C LYS A 311 -19.34 -21.77 14.49
N ARG A 312 -19.52 -21.74 13.16
CA ARG A 312 -19.27 -22.90 12.28
C ARG A 312 -17.82 -23.37 12.33
N TYR A 313 -16.89 -22.52 12.72
CA TYR A 313 -15.47 -22.87 12.81
C TYR A 313 -15.08 -23.53 14.13
N LYS A 314 -15.98 -23.58 15.14
CA LYS A 314 -15.68 -24.13 16.47
C LYS A 314 -15.11 -25.55 16.43
N ASP A 315 -15.70 -26.41 15.61
CA ASP A 315 -15.33 -27.82 15.46
C ASP A 315 -14.81 -28.12 14.02
N ASP A 316 -14.37 -27.09 13.30
CA ASP A 316 -13.75 -27.23 11.97
C ASP A 316 -12.24 -27.46 12.09
N PHE A 317 -11.83 -28.73 12.02
CA PHE A 317 -10.42 -29.13 12.12
C PHE A 317 -9.63 -29.02 10.80
N SER A 318 -10.20 -28.41 9.75
CA SER A 318 -9.46 -28.10 8.53
C SER A 318 -8.57 -26.86 8.70
N PRO A 319 -7.48 -26.70 7.93
CA PRO A 319 -6.70 -25.46 7.91
C PRO A 319 -7.51 -24.33 7.27
N ILE A 320 -7.10 -23.06 7.43
CA ILE A 320 -7.76 -21.94 6.73
C ILE A 320 -7.86 -22.24 5.23
N CYS A 321 -6.72 -22.62 4.62
CA CYS A 321 -6.64 -22.98 3.21
C CYS A 321 -5.79 -24.24 2.99
N LYS A 322 -6.37 -25.27 2.38
CA LYS A 322 -5.79 -26.62 2.24
C LYS A 322 -4.43 -26.65 1.53
N ASN A 323 -4.24 -25.80 0.52
CA ASN A 323 -3.00 -25.76 -0.28
C ASN A 323 -2.06 -24.60 0.11
N CYS A 324 -2.38 -23.85 1.15
CA CYS A 324 -1.54 -22.76 1.63
C CYS A 324 -0.34 -23.33 2.40
N LYS A 325 0.85 -22.78 2.14
CA LYS A 325 2.13 -23.20 2.73
C LYS A 325 2.62 -22.27 3.83
N CYS A 326 1.74 -21.41 4.34
CA CYS A 326 2.08 -20.57 5.49
C CYS A 326 2.10 -21.42 6.76
N LEU A 327 2.91 -21.00 7.74
CA LEU A 327 3.02 -21.66 9.04
C LEU A 327 1.65 -21.92 9.69
N THR A 328 0.72 -20.97 9.56
CA THR A 328 -0.63 -21.10 10.11
C THR A 328 -1.41 -22.27 9.49
N CYS A 329 -1.44 -22.39 8.16
CA CYS A 329 -2.20 -23.44 7.48
C CYS A 329 -1.54 -24.82 7.60
N GLU A 330 -0.22 -24.89 7.78
CA GLU A 330 0.48 -26.16 7.92
C GLU A 330 0.38 -26.75 9.33
N ASN A 331 0.17 -25.92 10.35
CA ASN A 331 0.28 -26.35 11.75
C ASN A 331 -1.00 -26.16 12.58
N HIS A 332 -1.99 -25.39 12.09
CA HIS A 332 -3.16 -25.03 12.87
C HIS A 332 -4.47 -25.20 12.10
N THR A 333 -5.54 -25.44 12.84
CA THR A 333 -6.90 -25.63 12.33
C THR A 333 -7.75 -24.38 12.53
N ARG A 334 -8.83 -24.24 11.76
CA ARG A 334 -9.82 -23.17 11.95
C ARG A 334 -10.40 -23.19 13.36
N ALA A 335 -10.68 -24.37 13.91
CA ALA A 335 -11.12 -24.58 15.29
C ALA A 335 -10.14 -24.04 16.32
N TYR A 336 -8.84 -24.25 16.12
CA TYR A 336 -7.82 -23.72 17.04
C TYR A 336 -7.77 -22.19 17.00
N ILE A 337 -7.80 -21.59 15.81
CA ILE A 337 -7.77 -20.12 15.68
C ILE A 337 -9.08 -19.51 16.21
N HIS A 338 -10.23 -20.16 15.97
CA HIS A 338 -11.52 -19.82 16.58
C HIS A 338 -11.44 -19.84 18.10
N HIS A 339 -10.87 -20.89 18.68
CA HIS A 339 -10.63 -20.97 20.12
C HIS A 339 -9.77 -19.80 20.61
N LEU A 340 -8.62 -19.51 19.99
CA LEU A 340 -7.75 -18.38 20.36
C LEU A 340 -8.48 -17.03 20.32
N HIS A 341 -9.30 -16.81 19.29
CA HIS A 341 -10.13 -15.61 19.20
C HIS A 341 -11.10 -15.50 20.40
N HIS A 342 -11.82 -16.57 20.73
CA HIS A 342 -12.80 -16.57 21.81
C HIS A 342 -12.18 -16.54 23.22
N THR A 343 -10.98 -17.07 23.40
CA THR A 343 -10.20 -16.95 24.64
C THR A 343 -9.41 -15.64 24.73
N LYS A 344 -9.48 -14.78 23.71
CA LYS A 344 -8.80 -13.47 23.64
C LYS A 344 -7.28 -13.57 23.68
N GLU A 345 -6.73 -14.63 23.09
CA GLU A 345 -5.29 -14.82 22.95
C GLU A 345 -4.74 -14.03 21.75
N MET A 346 -3.71 -13.21 21.98
CA MET A 346 -3.09 -12.40 20.92
C MET A 346 -2.48 -13.24 19.79
N LEU A 347 -2.17 -14.52 20.07
CA LEU A 347 -1.68 -15.47 19.06
C LEU A 347 -2.64 -15.62 17.88
N CYS A 348 -3.95 -15.39 18.08
CA CYS A 348 -4.93 -15.36 17.00
C CYS A 348 -4.51 -14.39 15.89
N LEU A 349 -4.20 -13.13 16.26
CA LEU A 349 -3.82 -12.09 15.30
C LEU A 349 -2.45 -12.35 14.66
N ILE A 350 -1.52 -12.98 15.39
CA ILE A 350 -0.22 -13.37 14.85
C ILE A 350 -0.40 -14.41 13.74
N LEU A 351 -1.16 -15.48 14.01
CA LEU A 351 -1.43 -16.54 13.03
C LEU A 351 -2.20 -16.02 11.81
N LEU A 352 -3.17 -15.13 12.03
CA LEU A 352 -3.89 -14.49 10.94
C LEU A 352 -2.99 -13.57 10.11
N MET A 353 -2.10 -12.80 10.72
CA MET A 353 -1.16 -11.95 9.98
C MET A 353 -0.18 -12.76 9.13
N ILE A 354 0.35 -13.87 9.67
CA ILE A 354 1.19 -14.80 8.92
C ILE A 354 0.44 -15.28 7.66
N HIS A 355 -0.79 -15.76 7.84
CA HIS A 355 -1.61 -16.25 6.74
C HIS A 355 -1.95 -15.15 5.73
N ASN A 356 -2.48 -14.01 6.18
CA ASN A 356 -2.95 -12.93 5.32
C ASN A 356 -1.80 -12.27 4.54
N THR A 357 -0.63 -12.11 5.15
CA THR A 357 0.56 -11.58 4.47
C THR A 357 1.06 -12.56 3.41
N HIS A 358 1.17 -13.85 3.74
CA HIS A 358 1.56 -14.89 2.79
C HIS A 358 0.58 -14.98 1.61
N HIS A 359 -0.72 -14.99 1.89
CA HIS A 359 -1.78 -15.07 0.89
C HIS A 359 -1.71 -13.89 -0.09
N TYR A 360 -1.48 -12.68 0.41
CA TYR A 360 -1.41 -11.48 -0.43
C TYR A 360 -0.11 -11.41 -1.26
N LEU A 361 1.00 -11.89 -0.72
CA LEU A 361 2.25 -12.05 -1.48
C LEU A 361 2.08 -13.05 -2.64
N GLN A 362 1.46 -14.20 -2.38
CA GLN A 362 1.13 -15.18 -3.42
C GLN A 362 0.18 -14.62 -4.48
N PHE A 363 -0.77 -13.77 -4.08
CA PHE A 363 -1.66 -13.09 -5.01
C PHE A 363 -0.89 -12.19 -5.99
N PHE A 364 0.06 -11.38 -5.51
CA PHE A 364 0.90 -10.53 -6.38
C PHE A 364 1.84 -11.34 -7.28
N SER A 365 2.42 -12.43 -6.77
CA SER A 365 3.16 -13.39 -7.61
C SER A 365 2.26 -13.98 -8.71
N THR A 366 1.06 -14.44 -8.36
CA THR A 366 0.09 -14.99 -9.32
C THR A 366 -0.33 -13.96 -10.36
N ILE A 367 -0.50 -12.69 -9.97
CA ILE A 367 -0.78 -11.60 -10.91
C ILE A 367 0.34 -11.49 -11.95
N ARG A 368 1.61 -11.41 -11.52
CA ARG A 368 2.76 -11.30 -12.43
C ARG A 368 2.81 -12.47 -13.40
N ASP A 369 2.61 -13.69 -12.92
CA ASP A 369 2.60 -14.89 -13.77
C ASP A 369 1.47 -14.86 -14.81
N ASN A 370 0.26 -14.43 -14.41
CA ASN A 370 -0.88 -14.33 -15.33
C ASN A 370 -0.73 -13.20 -16.34
N ILE A 371 -0.07 -12.09 -16.00
CA ILE A 371 0.27 -11.04 -16.96
C ILE A 371 1.28 -11.58 -17.99
N LYS A 372 2.36 -12.23 -17.53
CA LYS A 372 3.39 -12.83 -18.40
C LYS A 372 2.83 -13.89 -19.35
N ASN A 373 1.86 -14.68 -18.88
CA ASN A 373 1.23 -15.75 -19.65
C ASN A 373 0.00 -15.30 -20.48
N GLY A 374 -0.40 -14.02 -20.42
CA GLY A 374 -1.58 -13.53 -21.13
C GLY A 374 -2.92 -14.02 -20.58
N THR A 375 -2.94 -14.57 -19.35
CA THR A 375 -4.13 -15.11 -18.67
C THR A 375 -4.70 -14.19 -17.59
N PHE A 376 -4.25 -12.94 -17.52
CA PHE A 376 -4.68 -11.95 -16.52
C PHE A 376 -6.21 -11.77 -16.42
N ASN A 377 -6.91 -11.74 -17.56
CA ASN A 377 -8.38 -11.63 -17.58
C ASN A 377 -9.06 -12.83 -16.88
N GLN A 378 -8.49 -14.03 -16.96
CA GLN A 378 -9.03 -15.23 -16.30
C GLN A 378 -8.90 -15.10 -14.78
N LEU A 379 -7.75 -14.60 -14.30
CA LEU A 379 -7.55 -14.29 -12.88
C LEU A 379 -8.56 -13.23 -12.41
N GLN A 380 -8.77 -12.15 -13.17
CA GLN A 380 -9.78 -11.14 -12.87
C GLN A 380 -11.18 -11.74 -12.73
N THR A 381 -11.62 -12.55 -13.69
CA THR A 381 -12.93 -13.22 -13.62
C THR A 381 -13.04 -14.09 -12.38
N LYS A 382 -12.01 -14.91 -12.11
CA LYS A 382 -11.99 -15.82 -10.96
C LYS A 382 -12.09 -15.09 -9.62
N ILE A 383 -11.30 -14.03 -9.43
CA ILE A 383 -11.35 -13.24 -8.19
C ILE A 383 -12.68 -12.50 -8.07
N ARG A 384 -13.19 -11.89 -9.15
CA ARG A 384 -14.49 -11.21 -9.14
C ARG A 384 -15.63 -12.15 -8.74
N LEU A 385 -15.62 -13.41 -9.17
CA LEU A 385 -16.64 -14.39 -8.78
C LEU A 385 -16.66 -14.63 -7.27
N LYS A 386 -15.50 -14.68 -6.60
CA LYS A 386 -15.40 -14.84 -5.13
C LYS A 386 -15.94 -13.62 -4.35
N TYR A 387 -15.91 -12.44 -4.96
CA TYR A 387 -16.41 -11.20 -4.35
C TYR A 387 -17.89 -10.91 -4.70
N ALA A 388 -18.41 -11.46 -5.81
CA ALA A 388 -19.80 -11.24 -6.24
C ALA A 388 -20.82 -12.03 -5.40
N THR A 389 -20.45 -13.24 -4.97
CA THR A 389 -21.32 -14.19 -4.24
C THR A 389 -21.76 -13.73 -2.86
N VAL A 390 -21.10 -12.74 -2.27
CA VAL A 390 -21.43 -12.21 -0.93
C VAL A 390 -22.52 -11.13 -0.97
N ASN A 391 -22.65 -10.40 -2.09
CA ASN A 391 -23.66 -9.35 -2.22
C ASN A 391 -25.08 -9.90 -2.45
N SER A 392 -25.24 -11.16 -2.87
CA SER A 392 -26.55 -11.80 -3.03
C SER A 392 -27.16 -12.29 -1.72
N GLU A 393 -26.35 -12.63 -0.71
CA GLU A 393 -26.85 -13.10 0.60
C GLU A 393 -27.25 -11.93 1.52
N THR A 394 -26.70 -10.73 1.29
CA THR A 394 -27.00 -9.55 2.12
C THR A 394 -28.35 -8.88 1.76
N ILE A 395 -28.99 -9.31 0.66
CA ILE A 395 -30.30 -8.78 0.21
C ILE A 395 -31.46 -9.69 0.69
N ALA A 396 -31.17 -10.84 1.30
CA ALA A 396 -32.17 -11.86 1.65
C ALA A 396 -32.43 -12.02 3.17
N ILE A 397 -32.29 -10.95 3.96
CA ILE A 397 -32.72 -10.91 5.37
C ILE A 397 -33.63 -9.71 5.64
#